data_AF-A0A495V7C3-F1
#
_entry.id   AF-A0A495V7C3-F1
#
_cell.length_a   1.000
_cell.length_b   1.000
_cell.length_c   1.000
_cell.angle_alpha   90.00
_cell.angle_beta   90.00
_cell.angle_gamma   90.00
#
_symmetry.space_group_name_H-M   'P 1'
#
loop_
_entity.id
_entity.type
_entity.pdbx_description
1 polymer ?
#
loop_
_entity_poly.entity_id
_entity_poly.type
_entity_poly.pdbx_seq_one_letter_code
_entity_poly.pdbx_strand_id
1 'polypeptide(L)' 'MLGIDDPYVLMAYFGAIAMAVIGIIYGLVRRNAARDEVSPEDRLWALDEKKVDDDF' A
#
# COMPACT_ATOMS: atom_id res chain seq x y z
N MET A 1 -28.34 -12.30 -14.37
CA MET A 1 -27.74 -11.30 -15.29
C MET A 1 -26.22 -11.39 -15.15
N LEU A 2 -25.43 -11.49 -16.24
CA LEU A 2 -24.07 -12.08 -16.33
C LEU A 2 -24.00 -13.62 -16.33
N GLY A 3 -25.13 -14.31 -16.49
CA GLY A 3 -25.20 -15.78 -16.37
C GLY A 3 -25.19 -16.29 -14.92
N ILE A 4 -25.18 -15.39 -13.94
CA ILE A 4 -25.41 -15.69 -12.52
C ILE A 4 -26.86 -15.32 -12.20
N ASP A 5 -27.64 -16.32 -11.77
CA ASP A 5 -29.07 -16.18 -11.50
C ASP A 5 -29.37 -15.96 -10.01
N ASP A 6 -28.51 -16.47 -9.12
CA ASP A 6 -28.66 -16.28 -7.67
C ASP A 6 -28.24 -14.85 -7.26
N PRO A 7 -29.15 -14.04 -6.70
CA PRO A 7 -28.85 -12.68 -6.26
C PRO A 7 -27.77 -12.59 -5.17
N TYR A 8 -27.67 -13.57 -4.28
CA TYR A 8 -26.65 -13.60 -3.23
C TYR A 8 -25.26 -13.89 -3.81
N VAL A 9 -25.17 -14.77 -4.80
CA VAL A 9 -23.92 -15.04 -5.51
C VAL A 9 -23.47 -13.80 -6.30
N LEU A 10 -24.41 -13.12 -6.95
CA LEU A 10 -24.14 -11.88 -7.67
C LEU A 10 -23.63 -10.79 -6.72
N MET A 11 -24.25 -10.66 -5.54
CA MET A 11 -23.83 -9.73 -4.49
C MET A 11 -22.43 -10.06 -3.98
N ALA A 12 -22.12 -11.32 -3.71
CA ALA A 12 -20.80 -11.74 -3.26
C ALA A 12 -19.73 -11.45 -4.34
N TYR A 13 -20.05 -11.70 -5.61
CA TYR A 13 -19.16 -11.43 -6.74
C TYR A 13 -18.80 -9.94 -6.82
N PHE A 14 -19.80 -9.06 -6.85
CA PHE A 14 -19.56 -7.61 -6.88
C PHE A 14 -18.94 -7.10 -5.57
N GLY A 15 -19.30 -7.68 -4.43
CA GLY A 15 -18.73 -7.36 -3.12
C GLY A 15 -17.23 -7.64 -3.05
N ALA A 16 -16.78 -8.78 -3.58
CA ALA A 16 -15.36 -9.12 -3.65
C ALA A 16 -14.58 -8.11 -4.50
N ILE A 17 -15.12 -7.73 -5.66
CA ILE A 17 -14.53 -6.71 -6.53
C ILE A 17 -14.47 -5.36 -5.81
N ALA A 18 -15.57 -4.96 -5.15
CA ALA A 18 -15.63 -3.70 -4.41
C ALA A 18 -14.58 -3.65 -3.29
N MET A 19 -14.42 -4.73 -2.52
CA MET A 19 -13.42 -4.81 -1.46
C MET A 19 -11.98 -4.74 -1.99
N ALA A 20 -11.72 -5.37 -3.14
CA ALA A 20 -10.42 -5.26 -3.80
C ALA A 20 -10.11 -3.81 -4.20
N VAL A 21 -11.08 -3.12 -4.81
CA VAL A 21 -10.95 -1.69 -5.18
C VAL A 21 -10.73 -0.81 -3.94
N ILE A 22 -11.50 -1.04 -2.86
CA ILE A 22 -11.33 -0.32 -1.59
C ILE A 22 -9.92 -0.52 -1.04
N GLY A 23 -9.39 -1.75 -1.05
CA GLY A 23 -8.04 -2.06 -0.60
C GLY A 23 -6.97 -1.32 -1.39
N ILE A 24 -7.11 -1.26 -2.72
CA ILE A 24 -6.21 -0.49 -3.60
C ILE A 24 -6.27 1.00 -3.26
N ILE A 25 -7.46 1.58 -3.17
CA ILE A 25 -7.64 3.01 -2.85
C ILE A 25 -7.03 3.32 -1.48
N TYR A 26 -7.32 2.51 -0.46
CA TYR A 26 -6.76 2.68 0.88
C TYR A 26 -5.23 2.63 0.85
N GLY A 27 -4.64 1.65 0.15
CA GLY A 27 -3.19 1.53 0.00
C GLY A 27 -2.58 2.78 -0.65
N LEU A 28 -3.19 3.30 -1.71
CA LEU A 28 -2.74 4.51 -2.40
C LEU A 28 -2.84 5.75 -1.50
N VAL A 29 -3.99 5.94 -0.82
CA VAL A 29 -4.19 7.06 0.11
C VAL A 29 -3.20 6.98 1.25
N ARG A 30 -3.04 5.82 1.89
CA ARG A 30 -2.12 5.62 3.02
C ARG A 30 -0.67 5.83 2.59
N ARG A 31 -0.26 5.34 1.41
CA ARG A 31 1.09 5.57 0.88
C ARG A 31 1.36 7.07 0.73
N ASN A 32 0.41 7.83 0.22
CA ASN A 32 0.59 9.28 0.01
C ASN A 32 0.43 10.10 1.30
N ALA A 33 -0.28 9.57 2.31
CA ALA A 33 -0.47 10.20 3.61
C ALA A 33 0.62 9.85 4.62
N ALA A 34 1.41 8.80 4.38
CA ALA A 34 2.62 8.54 5.13
C ALA A 34 3.54 9.75 4.93
N ARG A 35 3.67 10.59 5.95
CA ARG A 35 4.65 11.65 5.95
C ARG A 35 5.99 10.94 6.02
N ASP A 36 6.76 10.97 4.94
CA ASP A 36 8.18 10.63 4.94
C ASP A 36 8.92 11.69 5.78
N GLU A 37 8.60 11.78 7.07
CA GLU A 37 9.34 12.57 8.03
C GLU A 37 10.66 11.85 8.27
N VAL A 38 11.66 12.21 7.47
CA VAL A 38 13.03 11.75 7.68
C VAL A 38 13.50 12.29 9.03
N SER A 39 13.59 11.38 10.00
CA SER A 39 14.04 11.72 11.34
C SER A 39 15.54 12.06 11.34
N PRO A 40 16.05 12.76 12.37
CA PRO A 40 17.48 12.94 12.53
C PRO A 40 18.25 11.61 12.61
N GLU A 41 17.65 10.55 13.15
CA GLU A 41 18.23 9.21 13.21
C GLU A 41 18.38 8.59 11.81
N ASP A 42 17.36 8.72 10.95
CA ASP A 42 17.42 8.23 9.56
C ASP A 42 18.56 8.91 8.77
N ARG A 43 18.80 10.20 9.04
CA ARG A 43 19.92 10.95 8.43
C ARG A 43 21.27 10.47 8.93
N LEU A 44 21.40 10.21 10.23
CA LEU A 44 22.64 9.71 10.82
C LEU A 44 22.98 8.31 10.29
N TRP A 45 21.98 7.43 10.21
CA TRP A 45 22.14 6.11 9.61
C TRP A 45 22.62 6.18 8.16
N ALA A 46 21.98 7.00 7.32
CA ALA A 46 22.39 7.15 5.91
C ALA A 46 23.82 7.71 5.75
N LEU A 47 24.26 8.59 6.67
CA LEU A 47 25.62 9.13 6.66
C LEU A 47 26.66 8.09 7.09
N ASP A 48 26.34 7.24 8.06
CA ASP A 48 27.25 6.21 8.53
C ASP A 48 27.34 5.04 7.55
N GLU A 49 26.23 4.63 6.92
CA GLU A 49 26.24 3.62 5.85
C GLU A 49 27.10 4.07 4.67
N LYS A 50 26.99 5.35 4.28
CA LYS A 50 27.83 5.92 3.22
C LYS A 50 29.33 5.88 3.55
N LYS A 51 29.72 6.11 4.81
CA LYS A 51 31.13 5.99 5.23
C LYS A 51 31.62 4.55 5.13
N VAL A 52 30.78 3.59 5.50
CA VAL A 52 31.13 2.16 5.38
C VAL A 52 31.33 1.78 3.91
N ASP A 53 30.49 2.26 2.99
CA ASP A 53 30.64 2.02 1.56
C ASP A 53 31.88 2.70 0.94
N ASP A 54 32.21 3.93 1.37
CA ASP A 54 33.38 4.66 0.86
C ASP A 54 34.73 4.09 1.40
N ASP A 55 34.71 3.28 2.46
CA ASP A 55 35.89 2.70 3.12
C ASP A 55 36.30 1.29 2.56
N PHE A 56 35.58 0.75 1.55
CA PHE A 56 35.90 -0.52 0.85
C PHE A 56 36.29 -0.30 -0.63
#